data_AF-A0A117PN42-F1
#
_entry.id   AF-A0A117PN42-F1
#
_cell.length_a   1.000
_cell.length_b   1.000
_cell.length_c   1.000
_cell.angle_alpha   90.00
_cell.angle_beta   90.00
_cell.angle_gamma   90.00
#
_symmetry.space_group_name_H-M   'P 1'
#
loop_
_entity.id
_entity.type
_entity.pdbx_description
1 polymer ?
#
loop_
_entity_poly.entity_id
_entity_poly.type
_entity_poly.pdbx_seq_one_letter_code
_entity_poly.pdbx_strand_id
1 'polypeptide(L)'
;MNHSSQEWAPQAQQPGPYGRPAAPAETVIHVPNKRLRRYDKVVPGEPTATVQQAGPGTQGQPLAYVHVPQDAPKGNRRERPAFTVTGPNGEPLSSVRPVGSGVYEVYGGDGVPLGRITRRGGRTLPWPRRVRWSVQPTQGGAPLVGEVGTGKAWTVFVLISPIYFLCWAVMAAQGALWLLLGEKGEAKKEAAWEMEPPTWTRWRSADAPEVAIEYQTGRKYRLASPRLDHRLAYAQAVLHVWDRA
;
A
#
# COMPACT_ATOMS: atom_id res chain seq x y z
N MET A 1 -34.32 20.02 -69.31
CA MET A 1 -34.50 18.57 -69.59
C MET A 1 -33.27 17.84 -69.10
N ASN A 2 -33.50 16.85 -68.24
CA ASN A 2 -32.61 15.82 -67.68
C ASN A 2 -31.55 16.21 -66.64
N HIS A 3 -31.96 16.02 -65.39
CA HIS A 3 -31.16 15.65 -64.23
C HIS A 3 -30.46 14.29 -64.44
N SER A 4 -29.25 14.14 -63.91
CA SER A 4 -28.65 12.84 -63.58
C SER A 4 -27.76 13.03 -62.36
N SER A 5 -28.38 12.89 -61.20
CA SER A 5 -27.70 12.69 -59.92
C SER A 5 -27.36 11.21 -59.80
N GLN A 6 -26.07 10.85 -59.78
CA GLN A 6 -25.66 9.55 -59.26
C GLN A 6 -25.32 9.72 -57.78
N GLU A 7 -26.22 9.20 -56.94
CA GLU A 7 -26.02 8.94 -55.51
C GLU A 7 -24.80 8.04 -55.31
N TRP A 8 -23.78 8.56 -54.62
CA TRP A 8 -22.82 7.72 -53.91
C TRP A 8 -23.37 7.49 -52.51
N ALA A 9 -23.91 6.29 -52.27
CA ALA A 9 -24.36 5.87 -50.95
C ALA A 9 -23.17 5.85 -49.96
N PRO A 10 -23.34 6.34 -48.72
CA PRO A 10 -22.34 6.14 -47.67
C PRO A 10 -22.27 4.64 -47.32
N GLN A 11 -21.05 4.09 -47.35
CA GLN A 11 -20.77 2.75 -46.85
C GLN A 11 -21.27 2.62 -45.41
N ALA A 12 -22.24 1.75 -45.20
CA ALA A 12 -22.64 1.29 -43.89
C ALA A 12 -21.44 0.66 -43.19
N GLN A 13 -20.96 1.32 -42.14
CA GLN A 13 -19.90 0.82 -41.27
C GLN A 13 -20.44 -0.40 -40.52
N GLN A 14 -19.97 -1.58 -40.90
CA GLN A 14 -20.28 -2.82 -40.19
C GLN A 14 -19.71 -2.76 -38.77
N PRO A 15 -20.50 -3.07 -37.72
CA PRO A 15 -19.97 -3.22 -36.36
C PRO A 15 -19.10 -4.47 -36.28
N GLY A 16 -17.80 -4.28 -36.03
CA GLY A 16 -16.84 -5.38 -35.87
C GLY A 16 -17.10 -6.22 -34.60
N PRO A 17 -16.79 -7.53 -34.61
CA PRO A 17 -17.27 -8.50 -33.61
C PRO A 17 -16.38 -8.61 -32.35
N TYR A 18 -15.83 -7.50 -31.85
CA TYR A 18 -14.99 -7.52 -30.64
C TYR A 18 -15.25 -6.31 -29.73
N GLY A 19 -16.49 -6.19 -29.25
CA GLY A 19 -16.77 -5.47 -28.02
C GLY A 19 -16.23 -6.26 -26.83
N ARG A 20 -14.90 -6.32 -26.67
CA ARG A 20 -14.30 -6.78 -25.42
C ARG A 20 -14.77 -5.80 -24.34
N PRO A 21 -15.41 -6.22 -23.25
CA PRO A 21 -15.69 -5.33 -22.15
C PRO A 21 -14.37 -4.68 -21.75
N ALA A 22 -14.33 -3.35 -21.68
CA ALA A 22 -13.17 -2.64 -21.18
C ALA A 22 -12.82 -3.25 -19.82
N ALA A 23 -11.58 -3.74 -19.67
CA ALA A 23 -11.13 -4.25 -18.39
C ALA A 23 -11.38 -3.15 -17.34
N PRO A 24 -11.95 -3.49 -16.16
CA PRO A 24 -12.22 -2.49 -15.14
C PRO A 24 -10.94 -1.70 -14.87
N ALA A 25 -11.04 -0.38 -14.84
CA ALA A 25 -9.90 0.52 -14.72
C ALA A 25 -9.12 0.19 -13.44
N GLU A 26 -7.96 -0.47 -13.60
CA GLU A 26 -7.05 -0.78 -12.51
C GLU A 26 -6.49 0.54 -11.98
N THR A 27 -6.77 0.84 -10.72
CA THR A 27 -6.30 2.10 -10.12
C THR A 27 -5.02 1.83 -9.36
N VAL A 28 -3.93 2.46 -9.78
CA VAL A 28 -2.65 2.39 -9.07
C VAL A 28 -2.52 3.61 -8.17
N ILE A 29 -2.26 3.39 -6.89
CA ILE A 29 -2.05 4.45 -5.89
C ILE A 29 -0.68 4.35 -5.23
N HIS A 30 -0.19 5.47 -4.71
CA HIS A 30 1.04 5.59 -3.94
C HIS A 30 0.76 6.37 -2.65
N VAL A 31 1.31 5.90 -1.53
CA VAL A 31 1.16 6.53 -0.22
C VAL A 31 2.53 6.86 0.36
N PRO A 32 2.95 8.14 0.39
CA PRO A 32 4.18 8.58 1.05
C PRO A 32 4.10 8.36 2.56
N ASN A 33 5.19 7.87 3.16
CA ASN A 33 5.20 7.44 4.56
C ASN A 33 5.95 8.37 5.52
N LYS A 34 6.74 9.32 5.00
CA LYS A 34 7.73 10.08 5.78
C LYS A 34 7.09 10.85 6.94
N ARG A 35 5.93 11.45 6.68
CA ARG A 35 5.18 12.26 7.64
C ARG A 35 4.31 11.43 8.59
N LEU A 36 3.87 10.22 8.20
CA LEU A 36 3.10 9.32 9.08
C LEU A 36 3.86 8.93 10.36
N ARG A 37 5.20 8.82 10.30
CA ARG A 37 6.03 8.55 11.50
C ARG A 37 6.17 9.75 12.44
N ARG A 38 5.95 10.95 11.93
CA ARG A 38 6.17 12.23 12.62
C ARG A 38 4.91 13.07 12.57
N TYR A 39 3.76 12.42 12.71
CA TYR A 39 2.45 13.06 12.61
C TYR A 39 2.27 14.13 13.71
N ASP A 40 2.93 13.93 14.85
CA ASP A 40 3.03 14.87 15.96
C ASP A 40 3.74 16.19 15.60
N LYS A 41 4.47 16.22 14.48
CA LYS A 41 5.20 17.39 13.98
C LYS A 41 4.56 18.04 12.76
N VAL A 42 3.45 17.51 12.27
CA VAL A 42 2.70 18.11 11.16
C VAL A 42 1.97 19.33 11.69
N VAL A 43 1.79 20.38 10.87
CA VAL A 43 1.06 21.59 11.28
C VAL A 43 -0.45 21.27 11.41
N PRO A 44 -1.18 21.83 12.39
CA PRO A 44 -2.62 21.58 12.53
C PRO A 44 -3.38 21.92 11.24
N GLY A 45 -4.23 21.00 10.79
CA GLY A 45 -4.99 21.15 9.55
C GLY A 45 -4.24 20.77 8.27
N GLU A 46 -2.92 20.55 8.32
CA GLU A 46 -2.20 19.98 7.19
C GLU A 46 -2.40 18.46 7.09
N PRO A 47 -2.47 17.92 5.85
CA PRO A 47 -2.51 16.48 5.67
C PRO A 47 -1.20 15.84 6.15
N THR A 48 -1.33 14.81 6.98
CA THR A 48 -0.21 13.97 7.40
C THR A 48 0.33 13.15 6.24
N ALA A 49 -0.53 12.67 5.34
CA ALA A 49 -0.10 12.02 4.10
C ALA A 49 -1.11 12.26 2.97
N THR A 50 -0.68 12.05 1.73
CA THR A 50 -1.52 12.18 0.54
C THR A 50 -1.52 10.85 -0.20
N VAL A 51 -2.70 10.26 -0.38
CA VAL A 51 -2.87 9.13 -1.30
C VAL A 51 -2.85 9.71 -2.71
N GLN A 52 -1.90 9.29 -3.53
CA GLN A 52 -1.68 9.81 -4.87
C GLN A 52 -1.97 8.75 -5.92
N GLN A 53 -2.45 9.15 -7.09
CA GLN A 53 -2.50 8.26 -8.25
C GLN A 53 -1.09 8.02 -8.79
N ALA A 54 -0.81 6.80 -9.23
CA ALA A 54 0.51 6.35 -9.68
C ALA A 54 0.46 5.59 -11.02
N GLY A 55 -0.49 5.96 -11.89
CA GLY A 55 -0.65 5.41 -13.24
C GLY A 55 0.05 6.24 -14.34
N PRO A 56 0.18 5.68 -15.56
CA PRO A 56 0.67 6.43 -16.71
C PRO A 56 -0.24 7.64 -16.99
N GLY A 57 0.34 8.84 -17.00
CA GLY A 57 -0.38 10.10 -17.28
C GLY A 57 -1.08 10.76 -16.09
N THR A 58 -1.14 10.12 -14.92
CA THR A 58 -1.81 10.66 -13.71
C THR A 58 -0.91 10.69 -12.47
N GLN A 59 0.39 10.50 -12.66
CA GLN A 59 1.36 10.38 -11.58
C GLN A 59 1.37 11.62 -10.68
N GLY A 60 1.11 11.40 -9.38
CA GLY A 60 1.19 12.43 -8.35
C GLY A 60 -0.10 13.20 -8.07
N GLN A 61 -1.18 12.97 -8.83
CA GLN A 61 -2.47 13.59 -8.54
C GLN A 61 -3.02 13.13 -7.17
N PRO A 62 -3.45 14.05 -6.29
CA PRO A 62 -3.99 13.69 -4.98
C PRO A 62 -5.39 13.06 -5.16
N LEU A 63 -5.54 11.84 -4.66
CA LEU A 63 -6.82 11.12 -4.60
C LEU A 63 -7.49 11.23 -3.24
N ALA A 64 -6.70 11.37 -2.17
CA ALA A 64 -7.20 11.58 -0.82
C ALA A 64 -6.10 12.14 0.10
N TYR A 65 -6.52 12.76 1.19
CA TYR A 65 -5.67 13.31 2.24
C TYR A 65 -5.92 12.55 3.54
N VAL A 66 -4.84 12.23 4.24
CA VAL A 66 -4.85 11.51 5.52
C VAL A 66 -4.55 12.50 6.62
N HIS A 67 -5.42 12.56 7.63
CA HIS A 67 -5.27 13.43 8.79
C HIS A 67 -5.18 12.57 10.04
N VAL A 68 -4.10 12.77 10.79
CA VAL A 68 -3.87 12.13 12.09
C VAL A 68 -3.94 13.21 13.15
N PRO A 69 -4.74 13.04 14.23
CA PRO A 69 -4.74 13.98 15.34
C PRO A 69 -3.34 14.05 15.99
N GLN A 70 -2.86 15.25 16.28
CA GLN A 70 -1.50 15.47 16.80
C GLN A 70 -1.35 15.06 18.25
N ASP A 71 -2.44 15.19 19.00
CA ASP A 71 -2.63 14.74 20.37
C ASP A 71 -2.82 13.22 20.45
N ALA A 72 -2.96 12.53 19.31
CA ALA A 72 -3.13 11.10 19.32
C ALA A 72 -1.89 10.43 19.96
N PRO A 73 -2.12 9.47 20.87
CA PRO A 73 -1.04 8.85 21.62
C PRO A 73 -0.01 8.29 20.65
N LYS A 74 1.28 8.51 20.94
CA LYS A 74 2.38 7.87 20.23
C LYS A 74 2.26 6.38 20.42
N GLY A 75 1.50 5.77 19.52
CA GLY A 75 1.21 4.35 19.56
C GLY A 75 2.51 3.57 19.60
N ASN A 76 2.49 2.46 20.34
CA ASN A 76 3.58 1.50 20.25
C ASN A 76 3.67 0.98 18.79
N ARG A 77 4.73 0.26 18.42
CA ARG A 77 4.88 -0.29 17.05
C ARG A 77 3.70 -1.19 16.58
N ARG A 78 2.77 -1.57 17.46
CA ARG A 78 1.68 -2.52 17.20
C ARG A 78 0.32 -1.85 17.00
N GLU A 79 0.12 -0.65 17.52
CA GLU A 79 -1.14 0.08 17.46
C GLU A 79 -0.93 1.47 16.87
N ARG A 80 -1.64 1.75 15.77
CA ARG A 80 -1.62 3.06 15.12
C ARG A 80 -2.78 3.90 15.66
N PRO A 81 -2.58 5.22 15.82
CA PRO A 81 -3.66 6.10 16.26
C PRO A 81 -4.81 6.11 15.26
N ALA A 82 -5.96 6.60 15.71
CA ALA A 82 -7.08 6.90 14.82
C ALA A 82 -6.65 7.94 13.76
N PHE A 83 -7.23 7.86 12.58
CA PHE A 83 -7.02 8.84 11.51
C PHE A 83 -8.25 8.96 10.62
N THR A 84 -8.36 10.07 9.92
CA THR A 84 -9.42 10.30 8.94
C THR A 84 -8.82 10.43 7.55
N VAL A 85 -9.64 10.10 6.55
CA VAL A 85 -9.32 10.23 5.14
C VAL A 85 -10.36 11.14 4.51
N THR A 86 -9.91 12.23 3.91
CA THR A 86 -10.76 13.17 3.16
C THR A 86 -10.41 13.08 1.67
N GLY A 87 -11.37 13.38 0.81
CA GLY A 87 -11.12 13.43 -0.62
C GLY A 87 -10.41 14.72 -1.04
N PRO A 88 -10.13 14.88 -2.35
CA PRO A 88 -9.38 16.01 -2.87
C PRO A 88 -10.09 17.35 -2.66
N ASN A 89 -11.41 17.35 -2.52
CA ASN A 89 -12.23 18.54 -2.30
C ASN A 89 -12.58 18.76 -0.81
N GLY A 90 -11.97 17.99 0.10
CA GLY A 90 -12.19 18.09 1.54
C GLY A 90 -13.38 17.29 2.08
N GLU A 91 -14.09 16.56 1.23
CA GLU A 91 -15.20 15.70 1.64
C GLU A 91 -14.72 14.55 2.54
N PRO A 92 -15.46 14.18 3.60
CA PRO A 92 -15.08 13.06 4.45
C PRO A 92 -15.30 11.74 3.69
N LEU A 93 -14.24 10.96 3.49
CA LEU A 93 -14.32 9.66 2.83
C LEU A 93 -14.44 8.53 3.85
N SER A 94 -13.53 8.49 4.82
CA SER A 94 -13.57 7.49 5.88
C SER A 94 -12.89 7.94 7.17
N SER A 95 -13.26 7.30 8.27
CA SER A 95 -12.55 7.40 9.55
C SER A 95 -12.13 6.01 10.01
N VAL A 96 -10.91 5.89 10.52
CA VAL A 96 -10.32 4.63 10.97
C VAL A 96 -10.07 4.73 12.46
N ARG A 97 -10.63 3.80 13.22
CA ARG A 97 -10.58 3.77 14.69
C ARG A 97 -9.92 2.48 15.17
N PRO A 98 -8.85 2.54 15.99
CA PRO A 98 -8.33 1.36 16.64
C PRO A 98 -9.32 0.89 17.71
N VAL A 99 -9.65 -0.40 17.70
CA VAL A 99 -10.53 -1.04 18.70
C VAL A 99 -9.82 -2.10 19.53
N GLY A 100 -8.56 -2.37 19.18
CA GLY A 100 -7.71 -3.30 19.91
C GLY A 100 -6.37 -3.49 19.20
N SER A 101 -5.52 -4.36 19.74
CA SER A 101 -4.18 -4.55 19.22
C SER A 101 -4.19 -5.08 17.79
N GLY A 102 -3.79 -4.20 16.85
CA GLY A 102 -3.82 -4.50 15.42
C GLY A 102 -5.22 -4.61 14.82
N VAL A 103 -6.28 -4.14 15.49
CA VAL A 103 -7.66 -4.19 14.97
C VAL A 103 -8.17 -2.77 14.77
N TYR A 104 -8.67 -2.51 13.56
CA TYR A 104 -9.18 -1.21 13.15
C TYR A 104 -10.56 -1.36 12.54
N GLU A 105 -11.49 -0.53 12.97
CA GLU A 105 -12.78 -0.37 12.33
C GLU A 105 -12.74 0.83 11.41
N VAL A 106 -13.36 0.68 10.24
CA VAL A 106 -13.40 1.71 9.20
C VAL A 106 -14.85 2.10 9.01
N TYR A 107 -15.11 3.40 9.16
CA TYR A 107 -16.40 4.03 8.99
C TYR A 107 -16.35 4.96 7.78
N GLY A 108 -17.46 5.12 7.07
CA GLY A 108 -17.61 6.11 6.00
C GLY A 108 -17.64 7.53 6.56
N GLY A 109 -17.60 8.52 5.67
CA GLY A 109 -17.76 9.92 6.06
C GLY A 109 -19.12 10.25 6.68
N ASP A 110 -20.11 9.40 6.41
CA ASP A 110 -21.45 9.39 7.00
C ASP A 110 -21.53 8.68 8.36
N GLY A 111 -20.42 8.08 8.82
CA GLY A 111 -20.36 7.29 10.05
C GLY A 111 -20.86 5.85 9.90
N VAL A 112 -21.25 5.40 8.71
CA VAL A 112 -21.70 4.02 8.47
C VAL A 112 -20.48 3.07 8.49
N PRO A 113 -20.55 1.91 9.17
CA PRO A 113 -19.43 0.97 9.21
C PRO A 113 -19.17 0.34 7.83
N LEU A 114 -18.00 0.63 7.24
CA LEU A 114 -17.56 0.08 5.95
C LEU A 114 -16.91 -1.30 6.08
N GLY A 115 -16.16 -1.51 7.16
CA GLY A 115 -15.52 -2.79 7.40
C GLY A 115 -14.50 -2.78 8.53
N ARG A 116 -13.80 -3.90 8.66
CA ARG A 116 -12.81 -4.13 9.69
C ARG A 116 -11.49 -4.56 9.08
N ILE A 117 -10.42 -3.89 9.48
CA ILE A 117 -9.04 -4.20 9.11
C ILE A 117 -8.36 -4.84 10.32
N THR A 118 -7.71 -5.97 10.12
CA THR A 118 -6.95 -6.65 11.18
C THR A 118 -5.54 -6.95 10.73
N ARG A 119 -4.59 -6.63 11.59
CA ARG A 119 -3.16 -6.95 11.48
C ARG A 119 -2.82 -8.01 12.51
N ARG A 120 -2.41 -9.17 12.02
CA ARG A 120 -1.79 -10.21 12.85
C ARG A 120 -0.28 -10.10 12.70
N GLY A 121 0.40 -9.82 13.81
CA GLY A 121 1.86 -9.77 13.87
C GLY A 121 2.49 -11.09 13.43
N GLY A 122 3.65 -11.00 12.78
CA GLY A 122 4.47 -12.17 12.51
C GLY A 122 5.08 -12.72 13.81
N ARG A 123 5.48 -13.99 13.78
CA ARG A 123 6.13 -14.69 14.89
C ARG A 123 7.32 -15.45 14.33
N THR A 124 8.49 -15.36 14.95
CA THR A 124 9.69 -16.06 14.49
C THR A 124 9.83 -17.45 15.10
N LEU A 125 9.28 -17.69 16.30
CA LEU A 125 9.41 -18.94 17.05
C LEU A 125 8.10 -19.32 17.75
N PRO A 126 7.66 -20.59 17.81
CA PRO A 126 8.34 -21.79 17.31
C PRO A 126 8.12 -22.04 15.81
N TRP A 127 7.07 -21.46 15.21
CA TRP A 127 6.81 -21.54 13.78
C TRP A 127 6.87 -20.14 13.16
N PRO A 128 7.72 -19.90 12.14
CA PRO A 128 7.78 -18.63 11.45
C PRO A 128 6.43 -18.33 10.79
N ARG A 129 5.70 -17.37 11.34
CA ARG A 129 4.44 -16.84 10.79
C ARG A 129 4.69 -15.45 10.25
N ARG A 130 4.27 -15.23 9.01
CA ARG A 130 4.34 -13.93 8.34
C ARG A 130 3.34 -12.95 8.95
N VAL A 131 3.60 -11.65 8.81
CA VAL A 131 2.60 -10.63 9.08
C VAL A 131 1.43 -10.86 8.13
N ARG A 132 0.22 -10.93 8.67
CA ARG A 132 -1.00 -11.15 7.91
C ARG A 132 -1.95 -9.99 8.13
N TRP A 133 -2.44 -9.44 7.04
CA TRP A 133 -3.48 -8.43 7.00
C TRP A 133 -4.78 -9.07 6.53
N SER A 134 -5.89 -8.70 7.14
CA SER A 134 -7.21 -9.05 6.66
C SER A 134 -8.11 -7.83 6.61
N VAL A 135 -8.91 -7.74 5.56
CA VAL A 135 -9.94 -6.72 5.37
C VAL A 135 -11.27 -7.46 5.26
N GLN A 136 -12.18 -7.17 6.18
CA GLN A 136 -13.52 -7.72 6.21
C GLN A 136 -14.51 -6.60 5.88
N PRO A 137 -15.08 -6.56 4.66
CA PRO A 137 -16.15 -5.63 4.33
C PRO A 137 -17.42 -5.92 5.15
N THR A 138 -18.16 -4.88 5.54
CA THR A 138 -19.44 -5.04 6.25
C THR A 138 -20.56 -5.49 5.30
N GLN A 139 -20.54 -5.06 4.04
CA GLN A 139 -21.61 -5.31 3.06
C GLN A 139 -21.56 -6.72 2.43
N GLY A 140 -21.29 -7.76 3.23
CA GLY A 140 -21.42 -9.16 2.81
C GLY A 140 -20.32 -9.69 1.87
N GLY A 141 -19.23 -8.94 1.68
CA GLY A 141 -18.07 -9.40 0.93
C GLY A 141 -17.23 -10.42 1.71
N ALA A 142 -16.70 -11.41 1.01
CA ALA A 142 -15.75 -12.36 1.57
C ALA A 142 -14.48 -11.66 2.10
N PRO A 143 -13.88 -12.14 3.21
CA PRO A 143 -12.67 -11.56 3.78
C PRO A 143 -11.53 -11.58 2.77
N LEU A 144 -10.89 -10.42 2.58
CA LEU A 144 -9.66 -10.31 1.83
C LEU A 144 -8.47 -10.53 2.76
N VAL A 145 -7.57 -11.44 2.40
CA VAL A 145 -6.40 -11.77 3.21
C VAL A 145 -5.14 -11.52 2.38
N GLY A 146 -4.19 -10.79 2.97
CA GLY A 146 -2.86 -10.56 2.42
C GLY A 146 -1.76 -10.95 3.40
N GLU A 147 -0.79 -11.72 2.92
CA GLU A 147 0.42 -12.06 3.68
C GLU A 147 1.61 -11.29 3.15
N VAL A 148 2.43 -10.77 4.06
CA VAL A 148 3.58 -9.94 3.71
C VAL A 148 4.73 -10.80 3.20
N GLY A 149 5.10 -10.57 1.94
CA GLY A 149 6.15 -11.29 1.22
C GLY A 149 5.67 -12.64 0.67
N THR A 150 6.20 -13.04 -0.48
CA THR A 150 5.90 -14.36 -1.05
C THR A 150 6.73 -15.43 -0.36
N GLY A 151 6.19 -16.66 -0.27
CA GLY A 151 6.94 -17.79 0.32
C GLY A 151 8.30 -17.99 -0.36
N LYS A 152 8.34 -17.94 -1.69
CA LYS A 152 9.58 -18.03 -2.48
C LYS A 152 10.57 -16.91 -2.14
N ALA A 153 10.10 -15.65 -2.06
CA ALA A 153 10.98 -14.53 -1.72
C ALA A 153 11.53 -14.66 -0.30
N TRP A 154 10.73 -15.14 0.65
CA TRP A 154 11.19 -15.45 2.00
C TRP A 154 12.21 -16.59 2.02
N THR A 155 12.00 -17.67 1.27
CA THR A 155 12.98 -18.76 1.15
C THR A 155 14.31 -18.25 0.61
N VAL A 156 14.28 -17.47 -0.47
CA VAL A 156 15.50 -16.87 -1.04
C VAL A 156 16.16 -15.91 -0.05
N PHE A 157 15.38 -15.06 0.62
CA PHE A 157 15.89 -14.15 1.65
C PHE A 157 16.61 -14.91 2.76
N VAL A 158 16.00 -15.97 3.30
CA VAL A 158 16.61 -16.81 4.35
C VAL A 158 17.87 -17.51 3.85
N LEU A 159 17.88 -18.03 2.62
CA LEU A 159 19.04 -18.71 2.04
C LEU A 159 20.24 -17.76 1.79
N ILE A 160 19.98 -16.53 1.36
CA ILE A 160 21.02 -15.53 1.08
C ILE A 160 21.49 -14.83 2.36
N SER A 161 20.63 -14.75 3.38
CA SER A 161 20.91 -14.01 4.63
C SER A 161 22.24 -14.37 5.32
N PRO A 162 22.72 -15.64 5.38
CA PRO A 162 23.99 -15.96 6.03
C PRO A 162 25.19 -15.41 5.27
N ILE A 163 25.16 -15.47 3.94
CA ILE A 163 26.22 -14.93 3.06
C ILE A 163 26.27 -13.42 3.21
N TYR A 164 25.10 -12.78 3.19
CA TYR A 164 24.97 -11.35 3.41
C TYR A 164 25.55 -10.93 4.76
N PHE A 165 25.18 -11.65 5.83
CA PHE A 165 25.67 -11.38 7.18
C PHE A 165 27.19 -11.55 7.28
N LEU A 166 27.75 -12.56 6.60
CA LEU A 166 29.19 -12.77 6.53
C LEU A 166 29.90 -11.59 5.84
N CYS A 167 29.42 -11.15 4.67
CA CYS A 167 29.97 -9.99 3.98
C CYS A 167 29.87 -8.71 4.82
N TRP A 168 28.72 -8.48 5.47
CA TRP A 168 28.53 -7.35 6.37
C TRP A 168 29.52 -7.39 7.54
N ALA A 169 29.73 -8.56 8.15
CA ALA A 169 30.67 -8.73 9.26
C ALA A 169 32.12 -8.45 8.85
N VAL A 170 32.54 -8.89 7.66
CA VAL A 170 33.87 -8.59 7.11
C VAL A 170 34.05 -7.09 6.89
N MET A 171 33.08 -6.43 6.26
CA MET A 171 33.13 -4.98 6.02
C MET A 171 33.10 -4.19 7.33
N ALA A 172 32.29 -4.62 8.30
CA ALA A 172 32.25 -4.00 9.63
C ALA A 172 33.59 -4.17 10.37
N ALA A 173 34.23 -5.33 10.27
CA ALA A 173 35.55 -5.58 10.84
C ALA A 173 36.64 -4.73 10.17
N GLN A 174 36.59 -4.59 8.84
CA GLN A 174 37.48 -3.67 8.12
C GLN A 174 37.27 -2.23 8.57
N GLY A 175 36.03 -1.74 8.61
CA GLY A 175 35.72 -0.39 9.09
C GLY A 175 36.17 -0.14 10.52
N ALA A 176 36.01 -1.14 11.41
CA ALA A 176 36.52 -1.07 12.78
C ALA A 176 38.05 -1.00 12.82
N LEU A 177 38.75 -1.74 11.96
CA LEU A 177 40.21 -1.69 11.83
C LEU A 177 40.68 -0.31 11.34
N TRP A 178 40.07 0.26 10.30
CA TRP A 178 40.38 1.62 9.82
C TRP A 178 40.16 2.69 10.89
N LEU A 179 39.08 2.57 11.69
CA LEU A 179 38.82 3.46 12.82
C LEU A 179 39.89 3.34 13.93
N LEU A 180 40.41 2.15 14.17
CA LEU A 180 41.52 1.92 15.12
C LEU A 180 42.84 2.51 14.62
N LEU A 181 43.08 2.54 13.30
CA LEU A 181 44.29 3.11 12.68
C LEU A 181 44.26 4.65 12.55
N GLY A 182 43.21 5.31 13.02
CA GLY A 182 43.16 6.78 13.14
C GLY A 182 42.71 7.53 11.88
N GLU A 183 42.38 6.84 10.79
CA GLU A 183 41.80 7.45 9.59
C GLU A 183 40.30 7.70 9.79
N LYS A 184 39.97 8.82 10.44
CA LYS A 184 38.58 9.25 10.72
C LYS A 184 37.80 9.76 9.50
N GLY A 185 38.41 9.79 8.31
CA GLY A 185 37.90 10.50 7.14
C GLY A 185 36.79 9.79 6.35
N GLU A 186 36.87 8.47 6.19
CA GLU A 186 36.08 7.79 5.14
C GLU A 186 35.14 6.68 5.61
N ALA A 187 35.21 6.28 6.89
CA ALA A 187 34.46 5.13 7.42
C ALA A 187 32.91 5.30 7.51
N LYS A 188 32.34 6.40 6.98
CA LYS A 188 30.93 6.78 7.24
C LYS A 188 29.96 6.62 6.07
N LYS A 189 30.37 6.13 4.89
CA LYS A 189 29.49 6.17 3.71
C LYS A 189 29.11 4.84 3.05
N GLU A 190 29.72 3.71 3.37
CA GLU A 190 29.48 2.48 2.57
C GLU A 190 28.79 1.32 3.31
N ALA A 191 28.46 1.48 4.59
CA ALA A 191 27.84 0.42 5.39
C ALA A 191 26.31 0.29 5.23
N ALA A 192 25.73 0.80 4.14
CA ALA A 192 24.28 0.79 3.90
C ALA A 192 23.90 -0.10 2.70
N TRP A 193 24.53 -1.26 2.59
CA TRP A 193 23.75 -2.38 2.08
C TRP A 193 22.73 -2.65 3.19
N GLU A 194 21.47 -2.35 2.93
CA GLU A 194 20.34 -2.74 3.77
C GLU A 194 19.55 -3.79 3.00
N MET A 195 19.68 -5.05 3.39
CA MET A 195 18.86 -6.12 2.83
C MET A 195 17.42 -5.95 3.34
N GLU A 196 16.57 -5.32 2.54
CA GLU A 196 15.16 -5.19 2.90
C GLU A 196 14.44 -6.55 2.86
N PRO A 197 13.61 -6.87 3.87
CA PRO A 197 12.82 -8.09 3.85
C PRO A 197 11.78 -8.06 2.72
N PRO A 198 11.34 -9.22 2.19
CA PRO A 198 10.34 -9.27 1.14
C PRO A 198 9.09 -8.45 1.47
N THR A 199 8.69 -7.56 0.56
CA THR A 199 7.63 -6.57 0.82
C THR A 199 6.31 -6.83 0.11
N TRP A 200 6.34 -7.58 -0.99
CA TRP A 200 5.18 -7.85 -1.85
C TRP A 200 4.02 -8.46 -1.07
N THR A 201 2.84 -7.83 -1.10
CA THR A 201 1.64 -8.32 -0.41
C THR A 201 0.46 -8.33 -1.37
N ARG A 202 -0.30 -9.43 -1.40
CA ARG A 202 -1.49 -9.58 -2.26
C ARG A 202 -2.69 -9.93 -1.41
N TRP A 203 -3.72 -9.11 -1.44
CA TRP A 203 -4.99 -9.36 -0.76
C TRP A 203 -5.96 -10.05 -1.72
N ARG A 204 -6.35 -11.26 -1.36
CA ARG A 204 -7.28 -12.09 -2.14
C ARG A 204 -8.42 -12.56 -1.26
N SER A 205 -9.59 -12.74 -1.86
CA SER A 205 -10.68 -13.48 -1.23
C SER A 205 -10.35 -14.97 -1.19
N ALA A 206 -10.89 -15.71 -0.22
CA ALA A 206 -10.85 -17.17 -0.26
C ALA A 206 -11.72 -17.74 -1.39
N ASP A 207 -12.82 -17.04 -1.69
CA ASP A 207 -13.87 -17.51 -2.60
C ASP A 207 -13.59 -17.12 -4.07
N ALA A 208 -12.48 -16.42 -4.33
CA ALA A 208 -12.15 -16.01 -5.68
C ALA A 208 -10.64 -15.93 -5.94
N PRO A 209 -10.19 -16.29 -7.16
CA PRO A 209 -8.77 -16.28 -7.52
C PRO A 209 -8.20 -14.88 -7.76
N GLU A 210 -9.04 -13.87 -7.94
CA GLU A 210 -8.64 -12.51 -8.29
C GLU A 210 -8.11 -11.71 -7.09
N VAL A 211 -7.09 -10.89 -7.32
CA VAL A 211 -6.44 -10.07 -6.30
C VAL A 211 -7.14 -8.71 -6.23
N ALA A 212 -7.68 -8.36 -5.06
CA ALA A 212 -8.40 -7.11 -4.84
C ALA A 212 -7.45 -5.93 -4.59
N ILE A 213 -6.36 -6.17 -3.86
CA ILE A 213 -5.29 -5.20 -3.60
C ILE A 213 -3.97 -5.91 -3.83
N GLU A 214 -3.06 -5.30 -4.59
CA GLU A 214 -1.69 -5.75 -4.70
C GLU A 214 -0.73 -4.62 -4.31
N TYR A 215 0.13 -4.88 -3.33
CA TYR A 215 1.23 -3.99 -2.97
C TYR A 215 2.54 -4.47 -3.60
N GLN A 216 3.17 -3.64 -4.41
CA GLN A 216 4.47 -3.91 -5.02
C GLN A 216 5.57 -3.06 -4.37
N THR A 217 6.83 -3.48 -4.56
CA THR A 217 8.02 -2.73 -4.15
C THR A 217 7.94 -1.27 -4.64
N GLY A 218 8.40 -0.32 -3.83
CA GLY A 218 8.27 1.11 -4.15
C GLY A 218 6.92 1.73 -3.76
N ARG A 219 6.17 1.09 -2.86
CA ARG A 219 4.96 1.64 -2.21
C ARG A 219 3.78 1.91 -3.14
N LYS A 220 3.71 1.15 -4.23
CA LYS A 220 2.62 1.22 -5.19
C LYS A 220 1.59 0.15 -4.86
N TYR A 221 0.33 0.54 -4.80
CA TYR A 221 -0.80 -0.37 -4.64
C TYR A 221 -1.59 -0.39 -5.93
N ARG A 222 -1.92 -1.58 -6.42
CA ARG A 222 -2.87 -1.78 -7.51
C ARG A 222 -4.19 -2.22 -6.90
N LEU A 223 -5.26 -1.51 -7.24
CA LEU A 223 -6.62 -1.73 -6.75
C LEU A 223 -7.48 -2.25 -7.89
N ALA A 224 -8.05 -3.44 -7.71
CA ALA A 224 -9.04 -3.98 -8.62
C ALA A 224 -10.42 -3.39 -8.23
N SER A 225 -10.86 -2.41 -9.01
CA SER A 225 -11.96 -1.48 -8.70
C SER A 225 -13.34 -2.11 -8.36
N PRO A 226 -13.79 -3.28 -8.88
CA PRO A 226 -15.18 -3.69 -8.67
C PRO A 226 -15.48 -4.42 -7.35
N ARG A 227 -14.47 -4.82 -6.54
CA ARG A 227 -14.69 -5.74 -5.40
C ARG A 227 -14.47 -5.14 -4.01
N LEU A 228 -13.86 -3.97 -3.93
CA LEU A 228 -13.53 -3.35 -2.67
C LEU A 228 -13.83 -1.86 -2.73
N ASP A 229 -14.57 -1.37 -1.75
CA ASP A 229 -14.77 0.06 -1.56
C ASP A 229 -13.40 0.77 -1.50
N HIS A 230 -13.19 1.74 -2.40
CA HIS A 230 -11.97 2.55 -2.47
C HIS A 230 -11.62 3.19 -1.13
N ARG A 231 -12.61 3.56 -0.32
CA ARG A 231 -12.43 4.12 1.03
C ARG A 231 -11.72 3.12 1.95
N LEU A 232 -12.17 1.86 1.90
CA LEU A 232 -11.59 0.76 2.66
C LEU A 232 -10.19 0.37 2.12
N ALA A 233 -10.01 0.45 0.80
CA ALA A 233 -8.71 0.24 0.15
C ALA A 233 -7.67 1.30 0.57
N TYR A 234 -8.06 2.58 0.63
CA TYR A 234 -7.20 3.68 1.09
C TYR A 234 -6.81 3.51 2.56
N ALA A 235 -7.78 3.19 3.43
CA ALA A 235 -7.51 2.88 4.83
C ALA A 235 -6.50 1.73 5.00
N GLN A 236 -6.67 0.64 4.25
CA GLN A 236 -5.75 -0.49 4.24
C GLN A 236 -4.35 -0.11 3.74
N ALA A 237 -4.25 0.68 2.67
CA ALA A 237 -2.97 1.12 2.11
C ALA A 237 -2.21 2.02 3.11
N VAL A 238 -2.90 2.95 3.77
CA VAL A 238 -2.32 3.85 4.77
C VAL A 238 -1.82 3.05 5.98
N LEU A 239 -2.63 2.16 6.54
CA LEU A 239 -2.24 1.30 7.66
C LEU A 239 -1.04 0.42 7.32
N HIS A 240 -1.05 -0.19 6.12
CA HIS A 240 0.03 -1.05 5.66
C HIS A 240 1.33 -0.27 5.43
N VAL A 241 1.27 0.92 4.80
CA VAL A 241 2.45 1.78 4.65
C VAL A 241 2.98 2.23 6.00
N TRP A 242 2.12 2.64 6.93
CA TRP A 242 2.53 3.11 8.25
C TRP A 242 3.17 1.99 9.09
N ASP A 243 2.70 0.76 8.95
CA ASP A 243 3.32 -0.39 9.62
C ASP A 243 4.76 -0.63 9.18
N ARG A 244 5.03 -0.39 7.90
CA ARG A 244 6.35 -0.55 7.29
C ARG A 244 7.22 0.70 7.36
N ALA A 245 6.59 1.85 7.58
CA ALA A 245 7.26 3.14 7.65
C ALA A 245 8.24 3.08 8.77
#